data_AF-A0A930MWF8-F1
#
_entry.id   AF-A0A930MWF8-F1
#
_cell.length_a   1.000
_cell.length_b   1.000
_cell.length_c   1.000
_cell.angle_alpha   90.00
_cell.angle_beta   90.00
_cell.angle_gamma   90.00
#
_symmetry.space_group_name_H-M   'P 1'
#
loop_
_entity.id
_entity.type
_entity.pdbx_description
1 polymer ?
#
loop_
_entity_poly.entity_id
_entity_poly.type
_entity_poly.pdbx_seq_one_letter_code
_entity_poly.pdbx_strand_id
1 'polypeptide(L)'
;MRRDARGMMLLHVLLAASIIAVLGAAALPRARSLYVRAAVEYEAVHLIGELRRIQAVSRTTAMPLYMLGGTAAGAREPQLYVRNGSYEIAPHGGTGRAHRMLPLVRITQVTAGGKPMSFDRNGGIGQGSRQGSSNMTIRIEAEGHARDALNVIIDSAARIRLQRGGRDEE
;
A
#
# COMPACT_ATOMS: atom_id res chain seq x y z
N MET A 1 41.16 22.35 -43.49
CA MET A 1 40.14 23.28 -42.96
C MET A 1 38.72 22.70 -42.79
N ARG A 2 38.23 21.72 -43.59
CA ARG A 2 36.88 21.12 -43.33
C ARG A 2 36.82 20.11 -42.16
N ARG A 3 37.96 19.55 -41.73
CA ARG A 3 38.03 18.59 -40.61
C ARG A 3 37.99 19.29 -39.23
N ASP A 4 38.57 20.48 -39.12
CA ASP A 4 38.64 21.23 -37.86
C ASP A 4 37.25 21.72 -37.42
N ALA A 5 36.42 22.20 -38.35
CA ALA A 5 35.06 22.62 -38.08
C ALA A 5 34.15 21.45 -37.61
N ARG A 6 34.35 20.26 -38.18
CA ARG A 6 33.61 19.04 -37.76
C ARG A 6 34.08 18.54 -36.39
N GLY A 7 35.38 18.63 -36.10
CA GLY A 7 35.94 18.29 -34.79
C GLY A 7 35.46 19.23 -33.67
N MET A 8 35.40 20.53 -33.96
CA MET A 8 34.85 21.52 -33.03
C MET A 8 33.36 21.32 -32.75
N MET A 9 32.57 21.00 -33.78
CA MET A 9 31.15 20.69 -33.62
C MET A 9 30.93 19.43 -32.76
N LEU A 10 31.73 18.38 -32.97
CA LEU A 10 31.69 17.17 -32.14
C LEU A 10 32.01 17.49 -30.67
N LEU A 11 33.03 18.33 -30.42
CA LEU A 11 33.40 18.79 -29.08
C LEU A 11 32.27 19.55 -28.38
N HIS A 12 31.56 20.44 -29.10
CA HIS A 12 30.42 21.16 -28.52
C HIS A 12 29.25 20.22 -28.18
N VAL A 13 28.97 19.23 -29.03
CA VAL A 13 27.94 18.23 -28.75
C VAL A 13 28.33 17.37 -27.55
N LEU A 14 29.59 16.94 -27.45
CA LEU A 14 30.10 16.19 -26.31
C LEU A 14 30.07 17.01 -25.01
N LEU A 15 30.42 18.30 -25.09
CA LEU A 15 30.33 19.21 -23.96
C LEU A 15 28.88 19.37 -23.49
N ALA A 16 27.94 19.61 -24.41
CA ALA A 16 26.52 19.72 -24.09
C ALA A 16 25.97 18.41 -23.49
N ALA A 17 26.32 17.26 -24.08
CA ALA A 17 25.92 15.95 -23.56
C ALA A 17 26.50 15.69 -22.16
N SER A 18 27.76 16.09 -21.90
CA SER A 18 28.40 16.00 -20.58
C SER A 18 27.66 16.85 -19.54
N ILE A 19 27.33 18.10 -19.88
CA ILE A 19 26.56 18.98 -18.99
C ILE A 19 25.19 18.37 -18.67
N ILE A 20 24.48 17.86 -19.67
CA ILE A 20 23.17 17.20 -19.48
C ILE A 20 23.32 15.94 -18.61
N ALA A 21 24.36 15.13 -18.83
CA ALA A 21 24.60 13.92 -18.06
C ALA A 21 24.87 14.24 -16.58
N VAL A 22 25.67 15.26 -16.29
CA VAL A 22 25.97 15.72 -14.93
C VAL A 22 24.72 16.26 -14.23
N LEU A 23 23.95 17.10 -14.93
CA LEU A 23 22.69 17.62 -14.39
C LEU A 23 21.68 16.50 -14.14
N GLY A 24 21.56 15.55 -15.06
CA GLY A 24 20.70 14.37 -14.92
C GLY A 24 21.10 13.51 -13.72
N ALA A 25 22.40 13.25 -13.55
CA ALA A 25 22.92 12.48 -12.42
C ALA A 25 22.63 13.15 -11.06
N ALA A 26 22.60 14.49 -11.00
CA ALA A 26 22.30 15.22 -9.78
C ALA A 26 20.79 15.39 -9.51
N ALA A 27 19.98 15.47 -10.57
CA ALA A 27 18.54 15.71 -10.48
C ALA A 27 17.74 14.42 -10.29
N LEU A 28 18.09 13.34 -11.00
CA LEU A 28 17.35 12.07 -10.98
C LEU A 28 17.20 11.46 -9.57
N PRO A 29 18.24 11.39 -8.71
CA PRO A 29 18.10 10.83 -7.37
C PRO A 29 17.14 11.63 -6.50
N ARG A 30 17.14 12.97 -6.65
CA ARG A 30 16.26 13.87 -5.89
C ARG A 30 14.82 13.79 -6.38
N ALA A 31 14.61 13.73 -7.68
CA ALA A 31 13.28 13.53 -8.25
C ALA A 31 12.70 12.18 -7.81
N ARG A 32 13.52 11.13 -7.81
CA ARG A 32 13.12 9.79 -7.35
C ARG A 32 12.71 9.79 -5.87
N SER A 33 13.48 10.41 -4.98
CA SER A 33 13.13 10.44 -3.55
C SER A 33 11.83 11.19 -3.28
N LEU A 34 11.58 12.30 -3.98
CA LEU A 34 10.32 13.03 -3.89
C LEU A 34 9.13 12.20 -4.40
N TYR A 35 9.29 11.55 -5.55
CA TYR A 35 8.28 10.66 -6.10
C TYR A 35 7.96 9.52 -5.13
N VAL A 36 8.99 8.86 -4.59
CA VAL A 36 8.83 7.74 -3.65
C VAL A 36 8.04 8.16 -2.42
N ARG A 37 8.41 9.29 -1.81
CA ARG A 37 7.72 9.80 -0.64
C ARG A 37 6.24 10.09 -0.93
N ALA A 38 5.97 10.77 -2.04
CA ALA A 38 4.60 11.06 -2.46
C ALA A 38 3.79 9.79 -2.79
N ALA A 39 4.42 8.80 -3.41
CA ALA A 39 3.79 7.53 -3.76
C ALA A 39 3.43 6.70 -2.52
N VAL A 40 4.33 6.61 -1.54
CA VAL A 40 4.05 5.92 -0.26
C VAL A 40 2.92 6.61 0.50
N GLU A 41 2.94 7.95 0.55
CA GLU A 41 1.88 8.74 1.19
C GLU A 41 0.53 8.56 0.50
N TYR A 42 0.52 8.61 -0.84
CA TYR A 42 -0.68 8.34 -1.64
C TYR A 42 -1.24 6.94 -1.36
N GLU A 43 -0.42 5.90 -1.42
CA GLU A 43 -0.88 4.52 -1.19
C GLU A 43 -1.39 4.32 0.23
N ALA A 44 -0.77 4.96 1.22
CA ALA A 44 -1.25 4.91 2.59
C ALA A 44 -2.63 5.58 2.76
N VAL A 45 -2.82 6.76 2.18
CA VAL A 45 -4.12 7.45 2.20
C VAL A 45 -5.17 6.67 1.43
N HIS A 46 -4.81 6.10 0.28
CA HIS A 46 -5.70 5.27 -0.53
C HIS A 46 -6.15 4.01 0.23
N LEU A 47 -5.21 3.30 0.88
CA LEU A 47 -5.52 2.15 1.72
C LEU A 47 -6.45 2.53 2.89
N ILE A 48 -6.20 3.66 3.57
CA ILE A 48 -7.08 4.13 4.65
C ILE A 48 -8.50 4.41 4.12
N GLY A 49 -8.62 5.02 2.94
CA GLY A 49 -9.89 5.25 2.27
C GLY A 49 -10.64 3.94 2.00
N GLU A 50 -9.97 2.95 1.43
CA GLU A 50 -10.55 1.62 1.18
C GLU A 50 -10.92 0.90 2.48
N LEU A 51 -10.08 0.92 3.51
CA LEU A 51 -10.39 0.33 4.82
C LEU A 51 -11.64 0.95 5.44
N ARG A 52 -11.78 2.29 5.39
CA ARG A 52 -12.99 2.98 5.86
C ARG A 52 -14.21 2.61 5.03
N ARG A 53 -14.06 2.47 3.72
CA ARG A 53 -15.13 2.02 2.82
C ARG A 53 -15.57 0.60 3.19
N ILE A 54 -14.64 -0.33 3.36
CA ILE A 54 -14.91 -1.72 3.77
C ILE A 54 -15.59 -1.76 5.14
N GLN A 55 -15.12 -0.99 6.12
CA GLN A 55 -15.72 -0.90 7.44
C GLN A 55 -17.16 -0.37 7.38
N ALA A 56 -17.42 0.66 6.57
CA ALA A 56 -18.75 1.21 6.37
C ALA A 56 -19.69 0.21 5.66
N VAL A 57 -19.19 -0.46 4.61
CA VAL A 57 -19.93 -1.52 3.91
C VAL A 57 -20.24 -2.66 4.86
N SER A 58 -19.27 -3.11 5.67
CA SER A 58 -19.47 -4.22 6.61
C SER A 58 -20.57 -3.93 7.63
N ARG A 59 -20.70 -2.70 8.13
CA ARG A 59 -21.83 -2.31 8.99
C ARG A 59 -23.20 -2.49 8.34
N THR A 60 -23.28 -2.41 7.01
CA THR A 60 -24.52 -2.60 6.25
C THR A 60 -24.71 -4.03 5.73
N THR A 61 -23.62 -4.77 5.49
CA THR A 61 -23.66 -6.11 4.86
C THR A 61 -23.43 -7.27 5.83
N ALA A 62 -22.95 -7.01 7.06
CA ALA A 62 -22.76 -8.01 8.11
C ALA A 62 -24.08 -8.37 8.83
N MET A 63 -25.19 -8.38 8.10
CA MET A 63 -26.43 -9.02 8.55
C MET A 63 -26.27 -10.53 8.36
N PRO A 64 -26.34 -11.36 9.44
CA PRO A 64 -26.41 -12.80 9.28
C PRO A 64 -27.75 -13.13 8.62
N LEU A 65 -27.71 -13.68 7.41
CA LEU A 65 -28.87 -14.35 6.82
C LEU A 65 -29.00 -15.69 7.54
N TYR A 66 -30.02 -15.82 8.38
CA TYR A 66 -30.49 -17.13 8.79
C TYR A 66 -31.07 -17.80 7.55
N MET A 67 -30.52 -18.94 7.12
CA MET A 67 -31.26 -19.77 6.18
C MET A 67 -32.54 -20.24 6.89
N LEU A 68 -33.65 -20.31 6.15
CA LEU A 68 -34.90 -20.88 6.63
C LEU A 68 -34.61 -22.34 7.05
N GLY A 69 -34.37 -22.56 8.35
CA GLY A 69 -33.77 -23.81 8.87
C GLY A 69 -32.76 -23.65 10.01
N GLY A 70 -32.37 -22.43 10.40
CA GLY A 70 -31.57 -22.19 11.61
C GLY A 70 -30.05 -22.35 11.45
N THR A 71 -29.57 -22.69 10.26
CA THR A 71 -28.15 -22.64 9.91
C THR A 71 -27.76 -21.21 9.51
N ALA A 72 -26.74 -20.66 10.18
CA ALA A 72 -26.15 -19.39 9.80
C ALA A 72 -25.56 -19.52 8.38
N ALA A 73 -26.11 -18.80 7.40
CA ALA A 73 -25.40 -18.59 6.14
C ALA A 73 -24.13 -17.80 6.49
N GLY A 74 -22.97 -18.27 6.00
CA GLY A 74 -21.65 -17.73 6.35
C GLY A 74 -21.57 -16.19 6.28
N ALA A 75 -20.73 -15.62 7.15
CA ALA A 75 -20.56 -14.18 7.28
C ALA A 75 -20.12 -13.54 5.95
N ARG A 76 -20.92 -12.60 5.42
CA ARG A 76 -20.67 -11.90 4.14
C ARG A 76 -19.63 -10.77 4.22
N GLU A 77 -18.79 -10.77 5.24
CA GLU A 77 -17.87 -9.68 5.50
C GLU A 77 -16.81 -9.59 4.39
N PRO A 78 -16.58 -8.40 3.81
CA PRO A 78 -15.50 -8.19 2.86
C PRO A 78 -14.13 -8.43 3.53
N GLN A 79 -13.25 -9.15 2.81
CA GLN A 79 -11.93 -9.54 3.29
C GLN A 79 -10.81 -8.81 2.53
N LEU A 80 -9.85 -8.26 3.27
CA LEU A 80 -8.61 -7.70 2.72
C LEU A 80 -7.50 -8.75 2.83
N TYR A 81 -6.87 -9.06 1.71
CA TYR A 81 -5.68 -9.91 1.60
C TYR A 81 -4.48 -9.07 1.20
N VAL A 82 -3.38 -9.17 1.95
CA VAL A 82 -2.09 -8.58 1.55
C VAL A 82 -1.20 -9.71 1.03
N ARG A 83 -0.87 -9.69 -0.25
CA ARG A 83 -0.08 -10.73 -0.91
C ARG A 83 0.82 -10.14 -1.99
N ASN A 84 2.03 -10.69 -2.13
CA ASN A 84 2.98 -10.36 -3.20
C ASN A 84 3.27 -8.85 -3.35
N GLY A 85 3.32 -8.11 -2.24
CA GLY A 85 3.57 -6.67 -2.29
C GLY A 85 2.40 -5.85 -2.84
N SER A 86 1.19 -6.40 -2.90
CA SER A 86 -0.07 -5.74 -3.27
C SER A 86 -1.19 -6.17 -2.32
N TYR A 87 -2.37 -5.59 -2.46
CA TYR A 87 -3.54 -6.02 -1.70
C TYR A 87 -4.75 -6.29 -2.59
N GLU A 88 -5.60 -7.20 -2.14
CA GLU A 88 -6.84 -7.58 -2.79
C GLU A 88 -7.99 -7.48 -1.80
N ILE A 89 -9.10 -6.88 -2.25
CA ILE A 89 -10.34 -6.80 -1.48
C ILE A 89 -11.35 -7.72 -2.13
N ALA A 90 -11.71 -8.80 -1.45
CA ALA A 90 -12.68 -9.76 -1.95
C ALA A 90 -13.97 -9.73 -1.10
N PRO A 91 -15.16 -9.66 -1.74
CA PRO A 91 -16.40 -9.98 -1.04
C PRO A 91 -16.38 -11.47 -0.66
N HIS A 92 -17.02 -11.82 0.45
CA HIS A 92 -17.04 -13.21 0.93
C HIS A 92 -17.56 -14.17 -0.17
N GLY A 93 -16.72 -15.12 -0.60
CA GLY A 93 -17.05 -16.11 -1.63
C GLY A 93 -17.11 -15.57 -3.07
N GLY A 94 -16.67 -14.33 -3.32
CA GLY A 94 -16.65 -13.73 -4.65
C GLY A 94 -15.25 -13.39 -5.15
N THR A 95 -15.16 -12.96 -6.41
CA THR A 95 -13.91 -12.50 -7.02
C THR A 95 -13.50 -11.15 -6.44
N GLY A 96 -12.26 -11.07 -5.96
CA GLY A 96 -11.71 -9.86 -5.40
C GLY A 96 -11.21 -8.86 -6.43
N ARG A 97 -11.13 -7.61 -6.00
CA ARG A 97 -10.48 -6.53 -6.73
C ARG A 97 -9.07 -6.37 -6.20
N ALA A 98 -8.08 -6.77 -7.00
CA ALA A 98 -6.67 -6.50 -6.71
C ALA A 98 -6.38 -5.02 -6.98
N HIS A 99 -5.79 -4.34 -6.00
CA HIS A 99 -5.24 -3.02 -6.19
C HIS A 99 -3.76 -3.12 -6.56
N ARG A 100 -3.38 -2.44 -7.65
CA ARG A 100 -2.00 -2.39 -8.12
C ARG A 100 -1.32 -1.20 -7.48
N MET A 101 -0.33 -1.48 -6.63
CA MET A 101 0.51 -0.44 -6.02
C MET A 101 1.23 0.38 -7.10
N LEU A 102 1.48 1.65 -6.79
CA LEU A 102 2.35 2.52 -7.55
C LEU A 102 3.76 1.91 -7.70
N PRO A 103 4.46 2.21 -8.82
CA PRO A 103 5.83 1.76 -9.04
C PRO A 103 6.73 2.07 -7.84
N LEU A 104 7.62 1.13 -7.50
CA LEU A 104 8.57 1.18 -6.39
C LEU A 104 7.96 1.03 -4.99
N VAL A 105 6.63 1.08 -4.84
CA VAL A 105 5.94 0.91 -3.56
C VAL A 105 5.50 -0.54 -3.38
N ARG A 106 5.65 -1.05 -2.15
CA ARG A 106 5.24 -2.39 -1.74
C ARG A 106 4.48 -2.29 -0.43
N ILE A 107 3.51 -3.18 -0.27
CA ILE A 107 2.75 -3.34 0.95
C ILE A 107 3.09 -4.68 1.61
N THR A 108 3.34 -4.64 2.92
CA THR A 108 3.64 -5.81 3.73
C THR A 108 2.78 -5.81 4.99
N GLN A 109 2.34 -6.98 5.41
CA GLN A 109 1.56 -7.14 6.63
C GLN A 109 2.53 -7.53 7.76
N VAL A 110 2.78 -6.60 8.68
CA VAL A 110 3.74 -6.77 9.79
C VAL A 110 3.14 -7.68 10.86
N THR A 111 1.85 -7.53 11.16
CA THR A 111 1.15 -8.37 12.13
C THR A 111 0.18 -9.31 11.42
N ALA A 112 0.16 -10.59 11.80
CA ALA A 112 -0.74 -11.61 11.24
C ALA A 112 -0.55 -11.87 9.72
N GLY A 113 0.70 -11.81 9.24
CA GLY A 113 1.07 -11.98 7.84
C GLY A 113 0.39 -13.18 7.15
N GLY A 114 -0.25 -12.91 6.01
CA GLY A 114 -0.90 -13.90 5.16
C GLY A 114 -2.32 -14.29 5.58
N LYS A 115 -2.84 -13.75 6.69
CA LYS A 115 -4.23 -13.95 7.12
C LYS A 115 -5.13 -12.83 6.58
N PRO A 116 -6.34 -13.15 6.08
CA PRO A 116 -7.30 -12.13 5.69
C PRO A 116 -7.77 -11.31 6.89
N MET A 117 -8.00 -10.03 6.65
CA MET A 117 -8.68 -9.13 7.58
C MET A 117 -10.15 -9.03 7.18
N SER A 118 -11.07 -9.16 8.13
CA SER A 118 -12.48 -8.75 7.95
C SER A 118 -12.88 -7.78 9.05
N PHE A 119 -13.92 -6.97 8.79
CA PHE A 119 -14.57 -6.16 9.82
C PHE A 119 -15.91 -6.78 10.19
N ASP A 120 -16.23 -6.83 11.48
CA ASP A 120 -17.53 -7.28 11.96
C ASP A 120 -18.64 -6.23 11.77
N ARG A 121 -19.88 -6.61 12.09
CA ARG A 121 -21.07 -5.73 12.08
C ARG A 121 -20.96 -4.48 12.96
N ASN A 122 -20.17 -4.54 14.03
CA ASN A 122 -19.94 -3.42 14.94
C ASN A 122 -18.78 -2.54 14.42
N GLY A 123 -18.19 -2.93 13.30
CA GLY A 123 -17.08 -2.29 12.65
C GLY A 123 -15.74 -2.61 13.28
N GLY A 124 -15.64 -3.56 14.23
CA GLY A 124 -14.41 -4.08 14.82
C GLY A 124 -13.71 -5.11 13.93
N ILE A 125 -12.52 -5.60 14.29
CA ILE A 125 -11.85 -6.67 13.52
C ILE A 125 -12.57 -8.00 13.78
N GLY A 126 -13.14 -8.60 12.73
CA GLY A 126 -14.00 -9.78 12.82
C GLY A 126 -13.29 -11.04 13.29
N GLN A 127 -14.00 -11.88 14.05
CA GLN A 127 -13.49 -13.13 14.68
C GLN A 127 -13.10 -14.25 13.68
N GLY A 128 -13.09 -14.00 12.37
CA GLY A 128 -12.72 -14.98 11.34
C GLY A 128 -11.28 -15.48 11.47
N SER A 129 -10.40 -14.73 12.13
CA SER A 129 -9.16 -15.27 12.66
C SER A 129 -9.43 -15.95 14.00
N ARG A 130 -9.21 -17.27 14.08
CA ARG A 130 -9.27 -18.11 15.33
C ARG A 130 -8.46 -17.57 16.53
N GLN A 131 -7.78 -16.46 16.37
CA GLN A 131 -7.01 -15.73 17.37
C GLN A 131 -7.63 -14.33 17.39
N GLY A 132 -8.28 -14.00 18.51
CA GLY A 132 -9.15 -12.82 18.67
C GLY A 132 -8.51 -11.49 18.29
N SER A 133 -9.33 -10.43 18.29
CA SER A 133 -9.03 -9.07 17.84
C SER A 133 -7.63 -8.57 18.26
N SER A 134 -6.62 -8.87 17.45
CA SER A 134 -5.28 -8.35 17.63
C SER A 134 -5.11 -7.10 16.77
N ASN A 135 -4.30 -6.17 17.24
CA ASN A 135 -3.95 -5.00 16.45
C ASN A 135 -3.27 -5.47 15.16
N MET A 136 -3.63 -4.85 14.05
CA MET A 136 -3.07 -5.16 12.75
C MET A 136 -2.22 -3.99 12.27
N THR A 137 -0.98 -4.29 11.93
CA THR A 137 -0.08 -3.32 11.31
C THR A 137 0.21 -3.72 9.87
N ILE A 138 -0.09 -2.82 8.95
CA ILE A 138 0.26 -2.92 7.53
C ILE A 138 1.32 -1.86 7.26
N ARG A 139 2.48 -2.27 6.76
CA ARG A 139 3.57 -1.38 6.37
C ARG A 139 3.54 -1.16 4.87
N ILE A 140 3.69 0.09 4.47
CA ILE A 140 3.80 0.54 3.09
C ILE A 140 5.17 1.17 2.99
N GLU A 141 5.99 0.64 2.09
CA GLU A 141 7.37 1.05 1.94
C GLU A 141 7.76 1.10 0.47
N ALA A 142 8.84 1.82 0.19
CA ALA A 142 9.44 1.81 -1.13
C ALA A 142 10.85 1.23 -1.09
N GLU A 143 11.20 0.51 -2.14
CA GLU A 143 12.47 -0.21 -2.24
C GLU A 143 13.66 0.76 -2.18
N GLY A 144 14.53 0.57 -1.18
CA GLY A 144 15.67 1.47 -0.90
C GLY A 144 15.32 2.75 -0.12
N HIS A 145 14.07 2.92 0.30
CA HIS A 145 13.56 4.12 0.99
C HIS A 145 12.81 3.78 2.29
N ALA A 146 13.39 2.92 3.13
CA ALA A 146 12.77 2.48 4.38
C ALA A 146 12.43 3.63 5.35
N ARG A 147 13.19 4.73 5.30
CA ARG A 147 12.95 5.94 6.13
C ARG A 147 11.62 6.63 5.83
N ASP A 148 11.11 6.48 4.61
CA ASP A 148 9.85 7.07 4.17
C ASP A 148 8.67 6.11 4.34
N ALA A 149 8.87 4.93 4.96
CA ALA A 149 7.82 3.95 5.17
C ALA A 149 6.71 4.49 6.10
N LEU A 150 5.48 4.04 5.83
CA LEU A 150 4.30 4.36 6.61
C LEU A 150 3.64 3.08 7.11
N ASN A 151 3.28 3.08 8.38
CA ASN A 151 2.58 2.00 9.04
C ASN A 151 1.11 2.43 9.24
N VAL A 152 0.20 1.67 8.65
CA VAL A 152 -1.23 1.76 8.91
C VAL A 152 -1.54 0.76 10.03
N ILE A 153 -1.87 1.30 11.19
CA ILE A 153 -2.20 0.52 12.40
C ILE A 153 -3.71 0.53 12.59
N ILE A 154 -4.28 -0.64 12.76
CA ILE A 154 -5.69 -0.86 13.03
C ILE A 154 -5.78 -1.53 14.39
N ASP A 155 -6.38 -0.86 15.36
CA ASP A 155 -6.57 -1.47 16.68
C ASP A 155 -7.71 -2.51 16.65
N SER A 156 -7.85 -3.26 17.74
CA SER A 156 -8.93 -4.24 17.93
C SER A 156 -10.33 -3.63 17.79
N ALA A 157 -10.50 -2.35 18.10
CA ALA A 157 -11.73 -1.58 17.93
C ALA A 157 -11.87 -0.98 16.52
N ALA A 158 -11.01 -1.39 15.59
CA ALA A 158 -10.94 -0.95 14.20
C ALA A 158 -10.76 0.57 14.02
N ARG A 159 -10.05 1.21 14.93
CA ARG A 159 -9.57 2.58 14.73
C ARG A 159 -8.33 2.53 13.85
N ILE A 160 -8.42 3.19 12.71
CA ILE A 160 -7.34 3.24 11.72
C ILE A 160 -6.46 4.46 12.03
N ARG A 161 -5.16 4.24 12.18
CA ARG A 161 -4.15 5.27 12.44
C ARG A 161 -3.01 5.14 11.45
N LEU A 162 -2.39 6.27 11.12
CA LEU A 162 -1.20 6.34 10.31
C LEU A 162 -0.02 6.72 11.21
N GLN A 163 1.02 5.90 11.21
CA GLN A 163 2.29 6.16 11.90
C GLN A 163 3.41 6.17 10.87
N ARG A 164 4.33 7.12 10.99
CA ARG A 164 5.53 7.13 10.15
C ARG A 164 6.54 6.12 10.71
N GLY A 165 6.99 5.18 9.89
CA GLY A 165 7.87 4.06 10.27
C GLY A 165 9.33 4.44 10.55
N GLY A 166 9.62 5.73 10.72
CA GLY A 166 10.96 6.24 11.03
C GLY A 166 11.27 6.35 12.54
N ARG A 167 10.40 5.82 13.40
CA ARG A 167 10.63 5.71 14.84
C ARG A 167 10.26 4.28 15.25
N ASP A 168 11.14 3.65 16.01
CA ASP A 168 10.98 2.34 16.64
C ASP A 168 11.60 1.15 15.86
N GLU A 169 12.91 1.24 15.59
CA GLU A 169 13.85 0.09 15.71
C GLU A 169 15.17 0.65 16.30
N GLU A 170 15.18 0.84 17.63
CA GLU A 170 16.37 0.71 18.49
C GLU A 170 16.14 -0.45 19.45
#